data_AF-A0A947ULB6-F1
#
_entry.id   AF-A0A947ULB6-F1
#
_cell.length_a   1.000
_cell.length_b   1.000
_cell.length_c   1.000
_cell.angle_alpha   90.00
_cell.angle_beta   90.00
_cell.angle_gamma   90.00
#
_symmetry.space_group_name_H-M   'P 1'
#
loop_
_entity.id
_entity.type
_entity.pdbx_description
1 polymer ?
#
loop_
_entity_poly.entity_id
_entity_poly.type
_entity_poly.pdbx_seq_one_letter_code
_entity_poly.pdbx_strand_id
1 'polypeptide(L)'
;MPCPPLPADAFGDRFALDALPLARCAAGYAVQMLDTDKLLDRLTGTFLPVRSEQLDGLFDSFEAAYAAAHTWVEKYCPNPDDHRLAIVPASFDQILNRHVLIYGVLCGQP
;
A
#
# COMPACT_ATOMS: atom_id res chain seq x y z
N MET A 1 -15.57 18.97 -11.08
CA MET A 1 -16.28 17.71 -11.37
C MET A 1 -15.79 16.71 -10.33
N PRO A 2 -16.67 15.97 -9.63
CA PRO A 2 -16.19 14.88 -8.78
C PRO A 2 -15.52 13.84 -9.70
N CYS A 3 -14.29 13.44 -9.38
CA CYS A 3 -13.62 12.36 -10.08
C CYS A 3 -14.49 11.10 -10.02
N PRO A 4 -14.53 10.28 -11.09
CA PRO A 4 -15.23 9.01 -11.03
C PRO A 4 -14.66 8.17 -9.87
N PRO A 5 -15.50 7.44 -9.12
CA PRO A 5 -15.01 6.58 -8.05
C PRO A 5 -14.06 5.55 -8.65
N LEU A 6 -12.86 5.45 -8.09
CA LEU A 6 -11.92 4.41 -8.45
C LEU A 6 -12.58 3.03 -8.28
N PRO A 7 -12.32 2.07 -9.19
CA PRO A 7 -12.78 0.70 -9.03
C PRO A 7 -12.32 0.11 -7.68
N ALA A 8 -13.11 -0.80 -7.10
CA ALA A 8 -12.77 -1.42 -5.81
C ALA A 8 -11.46 -2.24 -5.87
N ASP A 9 -11.10 -2.68 -7.07
CA ASP A 9 -9.89 -3.37 -7.48
C ASP A 9 -8.82 -2.43 -8.06
N ALA A 10 -9.00 -1.12 -8.01
CA ALA A 10 -8.04 -0.13 -8.53
C ALA A 10 -6.63 -0.33 -7.98
N PHE A 11 -6.53 -0.69 -6.70
CA PHE A 11 -5.25 -0.91 -6.02
C PHE A 11 -4.95 -2.40 -5.79
N GLY A 12 -5.61 -3.29 -6.52
CA GLY A 12 -5.56 -4.74 -6.32
C GLY A 12 -6.80 -5.30 -5.62
N ASP A 13 -6.92 -6.62 -5.64
CA ASP A 13 -8.07 -7.31 -5.07
C ASP A 13 -8.15 -7.15 -3.55
N ARG A 14 -9.38 -7.07 -3.03
CA ARG A 14 -9.62 -7.10 -1.59
C ARG A 14 -9.30 -8.50 -1.06
N PHE A 15 -8.23 -8.62 -0.28
CA PHE A 15 -7.84 -9.85 0.41
C PHE A 15 -7.97 -9.70 1.92
N ALA A 16 -8.17 -10.81 2.62
CA ALA A 16 -8.09 -10.90 4.07
C ALA A 16 -6.76 -11.56 4.46
N LEU A 17 -6.01 -10.94 5.37
CA LEU A 17 -4.71 -11.45 5.84
C LEU A 17 -4.82 -12.89 6.37
N ASP A 18 -5.88 -13.19 7.11
CA ASP A 18 -6.14 -14.52 7.69
C ASP A 18 -6.51 -15.59 6.66
N ALA A 19 -7.00 -15.17 5.49
CA ALA A 19 -7.41 -16.07 4.41
C ALA A 19 -6.27 -16.35 3.41
N LEU A 20 -5.18 -15.58 3.47
CA LEU A 20 -4.06 -15.76 2.56
C LEU A 20 -3.11 -16.84 3.11
N PRO A 21 -2.63 -17.77 2.26
CA PRO A 21 -1.62 -18.76 2.65
C PRO A 21 -0.23 -18.09 2.69
N LEU A 22 -0.06 -17.11 3.60
CA LEU A 22 1.18 -16.37 3.72
C LEU A 22 2.22 -17.21 4.48
N ALA A 23 3.45 -17.20 3.96
CA ALA A 23 4.58 -17.80 4.66
C ALA A 23 4.94 -17.08 5.97
N ARG A 24 4.46 -15.84 6.16
CA ARG A 24 4.63 -15.02 7.36
C ARG A 24 3.31 -14.34 7.70
N CYS A 25 3.00 -14.24 9.00
CA CYS A 25 1.85 -13.46 9.45
C CYS A 25 2.01 -12.01 8.99
N ALA A 26 1.05 -11.52 8.21
CA ALA A 26 0.93 -10.10 7.95
C ALA A 26 0.38 -9.41 9.20
N ALA A 27 0.98 -8.29 9.57
CA ALA A 27 0.48 -7.46 10.66
C ALA A 27 -0.58 -6.46 10.16
N GLY A 28 -0.62 -6.17 8.85
CA GLY A 28 -1.52 -5.20 8.27
C GLY A 28 -1.40 -5.08 6.75
N TYR A 29 -1.95 -3.99 6.24
CA TYR A 29 -1.97 -3.63 4.82
C TYR A 29 -1.06 -2.43 4.61
N ALA A 30 -0.32 -2.39 3.51
CA ALA A 30 0.47 -1.24 3.12
C ALA A 30 0.15 -0.84 1.69
N VAL A 31 0.16 0.46 1.40
CA VAL A 31 0.00 0.97 0.04
C VAL A 31 1.40 1.11 -0.56
N GLN A 32 1.74 0.24 -1.49
CA GLN A 32 2.97 0.28 -2.22
C GLN A 32 2.82 1.04 -3.54
N MET A 33 3.84 1.79 -3.92
CA MET A 33 3.98 2.30 -5.28
C MET A 33 4.69 1.25 -6.14
N LEU A 34 3.99 0.73 -7.16
CA LEU A 34 4.49 -0.24 -8.12
C LEU A 34 5.80 0.26 -8.75
N ASP A 35 6.68 -0.69 -9.11
CA ASP A 35 8.05 -0.44 -9.61
C ASP A 35 9.02 0.18 -8.57
N THR A 36 8.55 0.49 -7.36
CA THR A 36 9.38 1.09 -6.32
C THR A 36 9.24 0.36 -4.99
N ASP A 37 10.25 0.49 -4.12
CA ASP A 37 10.21 -0.01 -2.74
C ASP A 37 9.58 1.01 -1.78
N LYS A 38 8.73 1.92 -2.28
CA LYS A 38 8.12 2.97 -1.48
C LYS A 38 6.73 2.58 -1.00
N LEU A 39 6.46 2.90 0.26
CA LEU A 39 5.15 2.75 0.88
C LEU A 39 4.57 4.12 1.23
N LEU A 40 3.24 4.23 1.14
CA LEU A 40 2.53 5.41 1.59
C LEU A 40 2.57 5.45 3.11
N ASP A 41 3.14 6.52 3.62
CA ASP A 41 3.15 6.83 5.04
C ASP A 41 1.78 7.37 5.47
N ARG A 42 1.16 6.75 6.47
CA ARG A 42 -0.17 7.10 7.00
C ARG A 42 -0.19 8.43 7.75
N LEU A 43 0.95 8.88 8.29
CA LEU A 43 1.06 10.09 9.11
C LEU A 43 1.23 11.34 8.24
N THR A 44 2.06 11.24 7.21
CA THR A 44 2.44 12.34 6.33
C THR A 44 1.68 12.33 5.00
N GLY A 45 1.13 11.18 4.60
CA GLY A 45 0.53 10.98 3.28
C GLY A 45 1.56 11.04 2.16
N THR A 46 2.82 10.68 2.43
CA THR A 46 3.92 10.72 1.46
C THR A 46 4.55 9.35 1.26
N PHE A 47 5.13 9.10 0.09
CA PHE A 47 5.77 7.82 -0.22
C PHE A 47 7.21 7.78 0.30
N LEU A 48 7.44 6.98 1.34
CA LEU A 48 8.76 6.76 1.94
C LEU A 48 9.29 5.37 1.59
N PRO A 49 10.62 5.20 1.44
CA PRO A 49 11.22 3.89 1.20
C PRO A 49 10.91 2.92 2.34
N VAL A 50 10.67 1.65 2.03
CA VAL A 50 10.40 0.57 3.00
C VAL A 50 11.49 0.44 4.08
N ARG A 51 12.71 0.88 3.76
CA ARG A 51 13.88 0.90 4.65
C ARG A 51 13.93 2.10 5.59
N SER A 52 13.01 3.05 5.47
CA SER A 52 12.96 4.23 6.32
C SER A 52 12.40 3.86 7.68
N GLU A 53 13.10 4.21 8.75
CA GLU A 53 12.65 3.97 10.13
C GLU A 53 11.46 4.86 10.52
N GLN A 54 11.30 5.99 9.84
CA GLN A 54 10.22 6.94 10.07
C GLN A 54 8.96 6.62 9.27
N LEU A 55 9.05 5.68 8.32
CA LEU A 55 7.91 5.26 7.54
C LEU A 55 6.93 4.56 8.48
N ASP A 56 5.71 5.06 8.54
CA ASP A 56 4.57 4.36 9.12
C ASP A 56 3.59 4.02 7.99
N GLY A 57 3.81 2.87 7.35
CA GLY A 57 3.03 2.44 6.18
C GLY A 57 2.05 1.32 6.49
N LEU A 58 1.83 0.99 7.77
CA LEU A 58 1.01 -0.14 8.18
C LEU A 58 -0.40 0.31 8.57
N PHE A 59 -1.38 -0.15 7.79
CA PHE A 59 -2.79 0.07 8.00
C PHE A 59 -3.43 -1.18 8.61
N ASP A 60 -4.29 -0.97 9.59
CA ASP A 60 -4.98 -2.04 10.31
C ASP A 60 -6.05 -2.75 9.45
N SER A 61 -6.49 -2.12 8.36
CA SER A 61 -7.51 -2.67 7.44
C SER A 61 -7.27 -2.26 5.99
N PHE A 62 -7.78 -3.08 5.06
CA PHE A 62 -7.74 -2.79 3.62
C PHE A 62 -8.46 -1.47 3.30
N GLU A 63 -9.59 -1.20 3.96
CA GLU A 63 -10.37 0.03 3.74
C GLU A 63 -9.59 1.29 4.17
N ALA A 64 -8.83 1.21 5.27
CA ALA A 64 -7.97 2.32 5.70
C ALA A 64 -6.83 2.57 4.69
N ALA A 65 -6.20 1.50 4.19
CA ALA A 65 -5.18 1.61 3.13
C ALA A 65 -5.78 2.19 1.84
N TYR A 66 -6.96 1.72 1.44
CA TYR A 66 -7.69 2.20 0.26
C TYR A 66 -8.03 3.68 0.37
N ALA A 67 -8.56 4.13 1.51
CA ALA A 67 -8.90 5.54 1.72
C ALA A 67 -7.66 6.44 1.63
N ALA A 68 -6.52 6.00 2.18
CA ALA A 68 -5.26 6.71 2.09
C ALA A 68 -4.72 6.77 0.65
N ALA A 69 -4.73 5.64 -0.06
CA ALA A 69 -4.35 5.57 -1.47
C ALA A 69 -5.23 6.47 -2.34
N HIS A 70 -6.56 6.40 -2.16
CA HIS A 70 -7.53 7.23 -2.87
C HIS A 70 -7.27 8.72 -2.64
N THR A 71 -7.08 9.13 -1.39
CA THR A 71 -6.76 10.53 -1.04
C THR A 71 -5.48 11.00 -1.72
N TRP A 72 -4.47 10.12 -1.81
CA TRP A 72 -3.23 10.44 -2.50
C TRP A 72 -3.44 10.58 -4.01
N VAL A 73 -4.16 9.65 -4.64
CA VAL A 73 -4.47 9.70 -6.08
C VAL A 73 -5.25 10.95 -6.42
N GLU A 74 -6.30 11.30 -5.67
CA GLU A 74 -7.07 12.52 -5.89
C GLU A 74 -6.23 13.79 -5.78
N LYS A 75 -5.21 13.78 -4.92
CA LYS A 75 -4.38 14.95 -4.65
C LYS A 75 -3.21 15.11 -5.63
N TYR A 76 -2.61 14.00 -6.07
CA TYR A 76 -1.36 14.00 -6.82
C TYR A 76 -1.46 13.44 -8.24
N CYS A 77 -2.47 12.62 -8.54
CA CYS A 77 -2.67 12.01 -9.85
C CYS A 77 -3.79 12.71 -10.63
N PRO A 78 -3.48 13.39 -11.75
CA PRO A 78 -4.50 13.93 -12.63
C PRO A 78 -5.26 12.84 -13.40
N ASN A 79 -4.66 11.66 -13.57
CA ASN A 79 -5.32 10.48 -14.12
C ASN A 79 -5.32 9.35 -13.07
N PRO A 80 -6.49 8.96 -12.53
CA PRO A 80 -6.58 7.86 -11.57
C PRO A 80 -6.03 6.55 -12.12
N ASP A 81 -6.24 6.22 -13.40
CA ASP A 81 -5.77 4.93 -13.96
C ASP A 81 -4.24 4.79 -14.03
N ASP A 82 -3.49 5.89 -13.88
CA ASP A 82 -2.02 5.92 -13.96
C ASP A 82 -1.37 5.95 -12.56
N HIS A 83 -2.15 5.71 -11.50
CA HIS A 83 -1.67 5.85 -10.11
C HIS A 83 -0.53 4.91 -9.74
N ARG A 84 -0.40 3.76 -10.41
CA ARG A 84 0.62 2.73 -10.11
C ARG A 84 0.73 2.39 -8.62
N LEU A 85 -0.38 2.42 -7.88
CA LEU A 85 -0.42 2.04 -6.47
C LEU A 85 -1.03 0.65 -6.32
N ALA A 86 -0.54 -0.12 -5.37
CA ALA A 86 -1.08 -1.43 -5.01
C ALA A 86 -1.12 -1.60 -3.50
N ILE A 87 -2.23 -2.11 -2.98
CA ILE A 87 -2.36 -2.48 -1.58
C ILE A 87 -1.80 -3.89 -1.44
N VAL A 88 -0.80 -4.03 -0.59
CA VAL A 88 -0.09 -5.30 -0.35
C VAL A 88 -0.11 -5.63 1.13
N PRO A 89 -0.16 -6.93 1.50
CA PRO A 89 0.02 -7.32 2.88
C PRO A 89 1.46 -7.04 3.29
N ALA A 90 1.60 -6.34 4.42
CA ALA A 90 2.89 -5.98 4.97
C ALA A 90 2.94 -6.39 6.45
N SER A 91 4.16 -6.50 6.94
CA SER A 91 4.43 -6.64 8.36
C SER A 91 5.49 -5.63 8.76
N PHE A 92 5.40 -5.12 9.97
CA PHE A 92 6.48 -4.34 10.56
C PHE A 92 7.38 -5.29 11.35
N ASP A 93 8.68 -5.29 11.05
CA ASP A 93 9.67 -6.03 11.81
C ASP A 93 10.20 -5.13 12.92
N GLN A 94 9.77 -5.38 14.16
CA GLN A 94 10.20 -4.63 15.34
C GLN A 94 11.68 -4.88 15.69
N ILE A 95 12.28 -5.98 15.24
CA ILE A 95 13.68 -6.31 15.51
C ILE A 95 14.59 -5.54 14.56
N LEU A 96 14.21 -5.47 13.28
CA LEU A 96 14.95 -4.76 12.24
C LEU A 96 14.46 -3.31 12.00
N ASN A 97 13.48 -2.86 12.79
CA ASN A 97 12.84 -1.55 12.75
C ASN A 97 12.45 -1.10 11.33
N ARG A 98 11.87 -2.00 10.54
CA ARG A 98 11.58 -1.76 9.13
C ARG A 98 10.30 -2.44 8.66
N HIS A 99 9.72 -1.90 7.59
CA HIS A 99 8.60 -2.53 6.92
C HIS A 99 9.09 -3.74 6.11
N VAL A 100 8.29 -4.80 6.09
CA VAL A 100 8.54 -6.04 5.35
C VAL A 100 7.35 -6.29 4.45
N LEU A 101 7.60 -6.19 3.15
CA LEU A 101 6.65 -6.57 2.11
C LEU A 101 6.65 -8.09 2.00
N ILE A 102 5.49 -8.72 2.18
CA ILE A 102 5.40 -10.19 2.20
C ILE A 102 5.50 -10.76 0.78
N TYR A 103 4.93 -10.07 -0.21
CA TYR A 103 5.06 -10.42 -1.62
C TYR A 103 6.22 -9.72 -2.34
N GLY A 104 7.06 -8.96 -1.61
CA GLY A 104 8.11 -8.15 -2.22
C GLY A 104 7.55 -6.97 -3.03
N VAL A 105 8.39 -6.42 -3.91
CA VAL A 105 7.98 -5.31 -4.79
C VAL A 105 7.17 -5.88 -5.95
N LEU A 106 5.91 -5.49 -6.05
CA LEU A 106 5.11 -5.77 -7.23
C LEU A 106 5.63 -4.90 -8.40
N CYS A 107 6.09 -5.57 -9.46
CA CYS A 107 6.45 -4.91 -10.71
C CYS A 107 5.17 -4.56 -11.48
N GLY A 108 5.09 -3.34 -12.01
CA GLY A 108 3.96 -2.83 -12.78
C GLY A 108 3.88 -3.36 -14.21
N GLN A 109 4.61 -4.43 -14.56
CA GLN A 109 4.60 -5.02 -15.90
C GLN A 109 4.49 -6.56 -15.85
N PRO A 110 3.69 -7.15 -16.77
CA PRO A 110 3.51 -8.59 -16.93
C PRO A 110 4.77 -9.32 -17.43
#